data_AF-A0A1Y3BPX9-F1
#
_entry.id   AF-A0A1Y3BPX9-F1
#
_cell.length_a   1.000
_cell.length_b   1.000
_cell.length_c   1.000
_cell.angle_alpha   90.00
_cell.angle_beta   90.00
_cell.angle_gamma   90.00
#
_symmetry.space_group_name_H-M   'P 1'
#
loop_
_entity.id
_entity.type
_entity.pdbx_description
1 polymer ?
#
loop_
_entity_poly.entity_id
_entity_poly.type
_entity_poly.pdbx_seq_one_letter_code
_entity_poly.pdbx_strand_id
1 'polypeptide(L)'
;MVTSWPGDVYNATKEGNSCVQFGEQFVEDKIHESEDCLFLDIYKPITNKQKPMPVMVWIYGGAFQIGTIYQSLTDASFLASYGEVIVVSINYRVGPYGFLYGGNNNAPGNLGFHDQLLGLKWVQENIENFGGDPK
;
A
#
# COMPACT_ATOMS: atom_id res chain seq x y z
N MET A 1 7.84 14.65 2.21
CA MET A 1 8.29 14.07 3.49
C MET A 1 7.03 13.68 4.26
N VAL A 2 6.96 12.46 4.76
CA VAL A 2 5.87 12.05 5.68
C VAL A 2 6.16 12.69 7.03
N THR A 3 5.18 13.37 7.63
CA THR A 3 5.33 13.98 8.95
C THR A 3 5.12 12.94 10.04
N SER A 4 5.81 13.08 11.16
CA SER A 4 5.56 12.24 12.34
C SER A 4 4.11 12.37 12.80
N TRP A 5 3.49 11.25 13.17
CA TRP A 5 2.18 11.28 13.81
C TRP A 5 2.25 12.08 15.11
N PRO A 6 1.29 12.98 15.39
CA PRO A 6 1.37 13.87 16.55
C PRO A 6 1.19 13.16 17.90
N GLY A 7 0.72 11.92 17.92
CA GLY A 7 0.57 11.11 19.14
C GLY A 7 1.54 9.93 19.20
N ASP A 8 1.53 9.22 20.33
CA ASP A 8 2.39 8.04 20.53
C ASP A 8 1.90 6.81 19.75
N VAL A 9 0.59 6.75 19.45
CA VAL A 9 -0.05 5.60 18.81
C VAL A 9 -0.98 6.07 17.69
N TYR A 10 -0.85 5.44 16.53
CA TYR A 10 -1.78 5.56 15.41
C TYR A 10 -2.76 4.38 15.41
N ASN A 11 -4.06 4.65 15.29
CA ASN A 11 -5.07 3.59 15.23
C ASN A 11 -5.17 3.01 13.82
N ALA A 12 -4.37 1.98 13.53
CA ALA A 12 -4.34 1.25 12.25
C ALA A 12 -5.25 0.01 12.22
N THR A 13 -6.41 0.06 12.86
CA THR A 13 -7.38 -1.07 12.88
C THR A 13 -8.51 -0.94 11.86
N LYS A 14 -8.49 0.13 11.07
CA LYS A 14 -9.46 0.42 10.01
C LYS A 14 -8.73 0.55 8.69
N GLU A 15 -9.37 0.11 7.63
CA GLU A 15 -8.93 0.34 6.25
C GLU A 15 -8.82 1.85 5.99
N GLY A 16 -7.76 2.25 5.30
CA GLY A 16 -7.58 3.61 4.82
C GLY A 16 -8.46 3.90 3.60
N ASN A 17 -8.26 5.07 3.00
CA ASN A 17 -8.99 5.44 1.79
C ASN A 17 -8.35 4.82 0.54
N SER A 18 -9.18 4.48 -0.44
CA SER A 18 -8.68 4.21 -1.81
C SER A 18 -8.32 5.52 -2.50
N CYS A 19 -7.38 5.49 -3.44
CA CYS A 19 -7.09 6.69 -4.23
C CYS A 19 -8.23 7.00 -5.20
N VAL A 20 -8.45 8.30 -5.43
CA VAL A 20 -9.43 8.81 -6.42
C VAL A 20 -9.18 8.16 -7.78
N GLN A 21 -10.22 7.56 -8.35
CA GLN A 21 -10.08 6.78 -9.57
C GLN A 21 -11.32 6.86 -10.47
N PHE A 22 -11.07 6.89 -11.79
CA PHE A 22 -12.13 7.03 -12.78
C PHE A 22 -12.53 5.65 -13.30
N GLY A 23 -13.75 5.23 -12.99
CA GLY A 23 -14.31 3.93 -13.41
C GLY A 23 -15.07 3.27 -12.27
N GLU A 24 -16.40 3.27 -12.35
CA GLU A 24 -17.27 2.67 -11.33
C GLU A 24 -17.37 1.14 -11.48
N GLN A 25 -16.89 0.56 -12.58
CA GLN A 25 -17.27 -0.80 -12.99
C GLN A 25 -16.31 -1.93 -12.59
N PHE A 26 -15.13 -1.63 -12.05
CA PHE A 26 -14.08 -2.65 -11.85
C PHE A 26 -13.58 -2.81 -10.41
N VAL A 27 -14.07 -2.00 -9.48
CA VAL A 27 -13.76 -2.12 -8.06
C VAL A 27 -15.10 -2.21 -7.34
N GLU A 28 -15.55 -3.44 -7.11
CA GLU A 28 -16.84 -3.72 -6.45
C GLU A 28 -16.82 -3.22 -4.99
N ASP A 29 -15.64 -3.26 -4.36
CA ASP A 29 -15.36 -2.84 -2.99
C ASP A 29 -14.74 -1.43 -2.93
N LYS A 30 -15.35 -0.43 -3.57
CA LYS A 30 -14.89 0.97 -3.46
C LYS A 30 -15.04 1.47 -2.02
N ILE A 31 -14.01 1.27 -1.21
CA ILE A 31 -13.83 2.00 0.04
C ILE A 31 -13.61 3.47 -0.30
N HIS A 32 -14.23 4.37 0.47
CA HIS A 32 -14.16 5.83 0.39
C HIS A 32 -12.94 6.35 -0.39
N GLU A 33 -13.18 6.89 -1.59
CA GLU A 33 -12.13 7.49 -2.42
C GLU A 33 -11.69 8.84 -1.82
N SER A 34 -10.38 9.06 -1.74
CA SER A 34 -9.77 10.31 -1.25
C SER A 34 -8.41 10.54 -1.92
N GLU A 35 -7.96 11.80 -1.96
CA GLU A 35 -6.57 12.11 -2.31
C GLU A 35 -5.61 11.79 -1.15
N ASP A 36 -6.13 11.81 0.09
CA ASP A 36 -5.44 11.25 1.26
C ASP A 36 -5.63 9.73 1.25
N CYS A 37 -4.81 9.05 0.44
CA CYS A 37 -4.92 7.61 0.17
C CYS A 37 -3.59 6.84 0.28
N LEU A 38 -2.46 7.51 0.60
CA LEU A 38 -1.15 6.88 0.65
C LEU A 38 -0.95 6.09 1.95
N PHE A 39 -1.68 4.97 2.04
CA PHE A 39 -1.62 4.00 3.12
C PHE A 39 -0.97 2.70 2.66
N LEU A 40 -0.55 1.90 3.63
CA LEU A 40 -0.15 0.52 3.45
C LEU A 40 -0.75 -0.33 4.56
N ASP A 41 -0.98 -1.61 4.25
CA ASP A 41 -1.51 -2.59 5.19
C ASP A 41 -0.49 -3.71 5.38
N ILE A 42 -0.32 -4.16 6.62
CA ILE A 42 0.63 -5.21 7.00
C ILE A 42 -0.13 -6.40 7.55
N TYR A 43 0.01 -7.54 6.90
CA TYR A 43 -0.59 -8.81 7.31
C TYR A 43 0.51 -9.72 7.82
N LYS A 44 0.51 -9.93 9.14
CA LYS A 44 1.43 -10.82 9.83
C LYS A 44 0.69 -12.09 10.26
N PRO A 45 1.15 -13.29 9.87
CA PRO A 45 0.54 -14.52 10.34
C PRO A 45 0.82 -14.76 11.83
N ILE A 46 -0.10 -15.41 12.52
CA ILE A 46 0.13 -15.89 13.89
C ILE A 46 1.07 -17.09 13.80
N THR A 47 2.30 -16.93 14.27
CA THR A 47 3.31 -17.99 14.24
C THR A 47 4.26 -17.90 15.43
N ASN A 48 4.82 -19.05 15.83
CA ASN A 48 5.81 -19.16 16.90
C ASN A 48 7.26 -19.04 16.38
N LYS A 49 7.45 -18.77 15.07
CA LYS A 49 8.78 -18.59 14.49
C LYS A 49 9.48 -17.39 15.15
N GLN A 50 10.70 -17.62 15.63
CA GLN A 50 11.54 -16.60 16.26
C GLN A 50 12.52 -15.92 15.28
N LYS A 51 12.49 -16.31 14.00
CA LYS A 51 13.37 -15.75 12.96
C LYS A 51 12.63 -14.67 12.17
N PRO A 52 13.35 -13.66 11.64
CA PRO A 52 12.79 -12.73 10.66
C PRO A 52 12.08 -13.50 9.54
N MET A 53 10.85 -13.09 9.24
CA MET A 53 10.02 -13.72 8.21
C MET A 53 10.27 -13.08 6.84
N PRO A 54 10.20 -13.86 5.75
CA PRO A 54 10.20 -13.28 4.41
C PRO A 54 9.03 -12.30 4.26
N VAL A 55 9.28 -11.23 3.51
CA VAL A 55 8.31 -10.16 3.26
C VAL A 55 7.92 -10.18 1.79
N MET A 56 6.63 -10.28 1.52
CA MET A 56 6.04 -10.14 0.19
C MET A 56 5.36 -8.79 0.08
N VAL A 57 5.77 -7.97 -0.88
CA VAL A 57 5.13 -6.67 -1.14
C VAL A 57 4.19 -6.81 -2.33
N TRP A 58 2.92 -6.46 -2.12
CA TRP A 58 1.89 -6.46 -3.16
C TRP A 58 1.66 -5.05 -3.70
N ILE A 59 1.81 -4.90 -5.01
CA ILE A 59 1.47 -3.70 -5.78
C ILE A 59 0.36 -4.09 -6.74
N TYR A 60 -0.84 -3.56 -6.53
CA TYR A 60 -2.01 -3.94 -7.32
C TYR A 60 -1.93 -3.41 -8.76
N GLY A 61 -2.62 -4.11 -9.67
CA GLY A 61 -2.73 -3.79 -11.10
C GLY A 61 -3.78 -2.71 -11.42
N GLY A 62 -4.51 -2.85 -12.53
CA GLY A 62 -5.55 -1.87 -12.91
C GLY A 62 -5.10 -0.79 -13.90
N ALA A 63 -4.12 -1.14 -14.76
CA ALA A 63 -3.65 -0.32 -15.88
C ALA A 63 -3.19 1.10 -15.50
N PHE A 64 -2.76 1.30 -14.25
CA PHE A 64 -2.42 2.61 -13.68
C PHE A 64 -3.60 3.61 -13.65
N GLN A 65 -4.84 3.15 -13.83
CA GLN A 65 -6.04 4.00 -13.85
C GLN A 65 -6.95 3.76 -12.65
N ILE A 66 -6.98 2.53 -12.16
CA ILE A 66 -7.88 2.05 -11.10
C ILE A 66 -7.15 1.04 -10.21
N GLY A 67 -7.78 0.68 -9.09
CA GLY A 67 -7.31 -0.35 -8.17
C GLY A 67 -7.24 0.13 -6.72
N THR A 68 -7.14 -0.82 -5.80
CA THR A 68 -6.95 -0.56 -4.37
C THR A 68 -6.38 -1.80 -3.69
N ILE A 69 -5.76 -1.63 -2.52
CA ILE A 69 -5.27 -2.74 -1.68
C ILE A 69 -6.40 -3.43 -0.90
N TYR A 70 -7.61 -2.85 -0.90
CA TYR A 70 -8.77 -3.32 -0.14
C TYR A 70 -9.75 -4.18 -0.95
N GLN A 71 -9.31 -4.77 -2.07
CA GLN A 71 -10.15 -5.65 -2.87
C GLN A 71 -10.29 -7.01 -2.18
N SER A 72 -11.53 -7.49 -2.01
CA SER A 72 -11.81 -8.81 -1.43
C SER A 72 -11.12 -9.95 -2.18
N LEU A 73 -10.99 -9.84 -3.51
CA LEU A 73 -10.30 -10.82 -4.36
C LEU A 73 -8.79 -10.93 -4.08
N THR A 74 -8.20 -9.93 -3.44
CA THR A 74 -6.77 -9.88 -3.13
C THR A 74 -6.50 -9.76 -1.64
N ASP A 75 -7.36 -10.33 -0.79
CA ASP A 75 -7.15 -10.36 0.66
C ASP A 75 -5.80 -11.03 1.00
N ALA A 76 -4.86 -10.20 1.42
CA ALA A 76 -3.49 -10.57 1.72
C ALA A 76 -3.36 -11.45 2.98
N SER A 77 -4.39 -11.53 3.83
CA SER A 77 -4.39 -12.37 5.02
C SER A 77 -4.31 -13.86 4.70
N PHE A 78 -4.90 -14.29 3.58
CA PHE A 78 -4.79 -15.67 3.09
C PHE A 78 -3.35 -16.00 2.71
N LEU A 79 -2.71 -15.13 1.92
CA LEU A 79 -1.32 -15.36 1.51
C LEU A 79 -0.36 -15.32 2.70
N ALA A 80 -0.58 -14.39 3.64
CA ALA A 80 0.23 -14.29 4.86
C ALA A 80 0.13 -15.58 5.71
N SER A 81 -1.10 -16.08 5.91
CA SER A 81 -1.36 -17.28 6.73
C SER A 81 -0.88 -18.57 6.05
N TYR A 82 -1.28 -18.83 4.81
CA TYR A 82 -0.91 -20.06 4.10
C TYR A 82 0.56 -20.10 3.68
N GLY A 83 1.13 -18.96 3.30
CA GLY A 83 2.53 -18.86 2.89
C GLY A 83 3.51 -18.76 4.05
N GLU A 84 3.03 -18.52 5.27
CA GLU A 84 3.85 -18.18 6.43
C GLU A 84 4.84 -17.04 6.15
N VAL A 85 4.35 -15.97 5.52
CA VAL A 85 5.10 -14.77 5.12
C VAL A 85 4.42 -13.51 5.66
N ILE A 86 5.16 -12.41 5.85
CA ILE A 86 4.52 -11.10 6.04
C ILE A 86 4.13 -10.57 4.67
N VAL A 87 2.89 -10.15 4.51
CA VAL A 87 2.44 -9.46 3.29
C VAL A 87 2.26 -7.98 3.60
N VAL A 88 2.83 -7.11 2.76
CA VAL A 88 2.59 -5.67 2.80
C VAL A 88 1.93 -5.22 1.51
N SER A 89 0.76 -4.63 1.59
CA SER A 89 0.05 -4.08 0.43
C SER A 89 0.21 -2.56 0.42
N ILE A 90 0.68 -1.99 -0.68
CA ILE A 90 0.97 -0.54 -0.80
C ILE A 90 -0.07 0.12 -1.69
N ASN A 91 -0.73 1.16 -1.18
CA ASN A 91 -1.57 2.02 -2.00
C ASN A 91 -0.73 3.09 -2.72
N TYR A 92 -1.10 3.41 -3.96
CA TYR A 92 -0.40 4.41 -4.77
C TYR A 92 -1.39 5.20 -5.63
N ARG A 93 -1.05 6.44 -5.97
CA ARG A 93 -1.95 7.26 -6.81
C ARG A 93 -2.09 6.66 -8.21
N VAL A 94 -3.30 6.68 -8.72
CA VAL A 94 -3.67 6.19 -10.06
C VAL A 94 -4.20 7.33 -10.94
N GLY A 95 -4.42 7.02 -12.23
CA GLY A 95 -4.99 7.94 -13.20
C GLY A 95 -4.19 9.24 -13.34
N PRO A 96 -4.85 10.36 -13.65
CA PRO A 96 -4.22 11.66 -13.71
C PRO A 96 -3.52 12.08 -12.40
N TYR A 97 -4.04 11.69 -11.24
CA TYR A 97 -3.43 12.04 -9.94
C TYR A 97 -2.07 11.39 -9.73
N GLY A 98 -1.86 10.19 -10.29
CA GLY A 98 -0.59 9.48 -10.22
C GLY A 98 0.33 9.73 -11.42
N PHE A 99 -0.21 10.00 -12.61
CA PHE A 99 0.56 9.87 -13.85
C PHE A 99 0.42 11.04 -14.83
N LEU A 100 -0.19 12.16 -14.42
CA LEU A 100 -0.21 13.37 -15.25
C LEU A 100 1.21 13.90 -15.49
N TYR A 101 1.58 14.04 -16.76
CA TYR A 101 2.81 14.69 -17.21
C TYR A 101 2.47 15.98 -17.95
N GLY A 102 2.90 17.12 -17.41
CA GLY A 102 2.66 18.45 -17.98
C GLY A 102 3.88 19.09 -18.64
N GLY A 103 4.99 18.36 -18.77
CA GLY A 103 6.22 18.88 -19.39
C GLY A 103 6.94 19.96 -18.56
N ASN A 104 6.65 20.06 -17.26
CA ASN A 104 7.26 21.03 -16.35
C ASN A 104 7.39 20.47 -14.94
N ASN A 105 8.13 21.18 -14.08
CA ASN A 105 8.45 20.72 -12.72
C ASN A 105 7.23 20.58 -11.80
N ASN A 106 6.11 21.24 -12.10
CA ASN A 106 4.89 21.13 -11.29
C ASN A 106 4.07 19.88 -11.64
N ALA A 107 4.30 19.28 -12.81
CA ALA A 107 3.67 18.05 -13.26
C ALA A 107 4.72 17.13 -13.92
N PRO A 108 5.66 16.59 -13.13
CA PRO A 108 6.80 15.83 -13.63
C PRO A 108 6.43 14.43 -14.15
N GLY A 109 5.19 13.97 -13.95
CA GLY A 109 4.77 12.60 -14.23
C GLY A 109 5.23 11.61 -13.15
N ASN A 110 4.79 10.35 -13.29
CA ASN A 110 5.27 9.20 -12.50
C ASN A 110 5.13 9.32 -10.97
N LEU A 111 4.24 10.19 -10.47
CA LEU A 111 3.99 10.33 -9.03
C LEU A 111 3.54 8.99 -8.40
N GLY A 112 2.74 8.20 -9.09
CA GLY A 112 2.35 6.85 -8.63
C GLY A 112 3.54 5.90 -8.48
N PHE A 113 4.57 6.00 -9.34
CA PHE A 113 5.81 5.23 -9.15
C PHE A 113 6.66 5.76 -8.00
N HIS A 114 6.66 7.07 -7.78
CA HIS A 114 7.31 7.66 -6.60
C HIS A 114 6.64 7.23 -5.30
N ASP A 115 5.31 7.08 -5.30
CA ASP A 115 4.56 6.56 -4.15
C ASP A 115 4.94 5.11 -3.85
N GLN A 116 5.02 4.25 -4.88
CA GLN A 116 5.47 2.86 -4.73
C GLN A 116 6.90 2.80 -4.18
N LEU A 117 7.82 3.62 -4.69
CA LEU A 117 9.18 3.70 -4.19
C LEU A 117 9.23 4.16 -2.72
N LEU A 118 8.38 5.12 -2.35
CA LEU A 118 8.27 5.60 -0.97
C LEU A 118 7.77 4.48 -0.05
N GLY A 119 6.72 3.76 -0.45
CA GLY A 119 6.19 2.63 0.31
C GLY A 119 7.23 1.51 0.46
N LEU A 120 7.97 1.17 -0.60
CA LEU A 120 9.05 0.17 -0.54
C LEU A 120 10.18 0.59 0.40
N LYS A 121 10.58 1.86 0.39
CA LYS A 121 11.56 2.40 1.35
C LYS A 121 11.04 2.31 2.78
N TRP A 122 9.77 2.68 3.00
CA TRP A 122 9.15 2.55 4.31
C TRP A 122 9.17 1.10 4.79
N VAL A 123 8.82 0.15 3.92
CA VAL A 123 8.87 -1.29 4.26
C VAL A 123 10.29 -1.69 4.65
N GLN A 124 11.28 -1.39 3.83
CA GLN A 124 12.68 -1.72 4.13
C GLN A 124 13.16 -1.12 5.46
N GLU A 125 12.77 0.11 5.78
CA GLU A 125 13.19 0.82 7.00
C GLU A 125 12.45 0.35 8.26
N ASN A 126 11.23 -0.21 8.15
CA ASN A 126 10.35 -0.43 9.30
C ASN A 126 9.93 -1.89 9.53
N ILE A 127 10.04 -2.78 8.53
CA ILE A 127 9.42 -4.12 8.60
C ILE A 127 10.04 -5.04 9.67
N GLU A 128 11.27 -4.76 10.10
CA GLU A 128 11.90 -5.45 11.24
C GLU A 128 11.06 -5.34 12.52
N ASN A 129 10.39 -4.19 12.75
CA ASN A 129 9.50 -3.99 13.90
C ASN A 129 8.26 -4.89 13.88
N PHE A 130 7.93 -5.44 12.71
CA PHE A 130 6.84 -6.40 12.52
C PHE A 130 7.35 -7.85 12.50
N GLY A 131 8.67 -8.05 12.61
CA GLY A 131 9.32 -9.36 12.56
C GLY A 131 9.62 -9.85 11.14
N GLY A 132 9.67 -8.94 10.16
CA GLY A 132 10.10 -9.24 8.79
C GLY A 132 11.61 -9.09 8.61
N ASP A 133 12.16 -9.77 7.60
CA ASP A 133 13.52 -9.56 7.10
C ASP A 133 13.52 -8.44 6.04
N PRO A 134 14.26 -7.33 6.22
CA PRO A 134 14.31 -6.23 5.25
C PRO A 134 15.32 -6.46 4.12
N LYS A 135 16.04 -7.60 4.09
CA LYS A 135 17.11 -7.88 3.12
C LYS A 135 16.78 -9.00 2.13
#